data_AF-A0A225VP56-F1
#
_entry.id   AF-A0A225VP56-F1
#
_cell.length_a   1.000
_cell.length_b   1.000
_cell.length_c   1.000
_cell.angle_alpha   90.00
_cell.angle_beta   90.00
_cell.angle_gamma   90.00
#
_symmetry.space_group_name_H-M   'P 1'
#
loop_
_entity.id
_entity.type
_entity.pdbx_description
1 polymer ?
#
loop_
_entity_poly.entity_id
_entity_poly.type
_entity_poly.pdbx_seq_one_letter_code
_entity_poly.pdbx_strand_id
1 'polypeptide(L)' 'MLEDTFHGIVLSFDGAAKTSTRQGSCGCILWELPGWTILDAQGFILEDVTVNDAEYCGLLNGLSMAQARGVRDLIAVGD' A
#
# COMPACT_ATOMS: atom_id res chain seq x y z
N MET A 1 4.13 -16.05 -6.95
CA MET A 1 4.85 -15.09 -7.81
C MET A 1 3.93 -14.80 -8.99
N LEU A 2 3.74 -13.54 -9.37
CA LEU A 2 2.91 -13.21 -10.54
C LEU A 2 3.60 -13.74 -11.80
N GLU A 3 2.83 -14.25 -12.75
CA GLU A 3 3.35 -14.65 -14.05
C GLU A 3 3.84 -13.40 -14.82
N ASP A 4 4.90 -13.54 -15.61
CA ASP A 4 5.46 -12.43 -16.42
C ASP A 4 4.46 -11.89 -17.47
N THR A 5 3.38 -12.64 -17.71
CA THR A 5 2.27 -12.32 -18.59
C THR A 5 1.11 -11.63 -17.88
N PHE A 6 1.20 -11.38 -16.57
CA PHE A 6 0.13 -10.74 -15.82
C PHE A 6 -0.04 -9.28 -16.26
N HIS A 7 -1.28 -8.92 -16.60
CA HIS A 7 -1.70 -7.56 -16.86
C HIS A 7 -2.72 -7.16 -15.81
N GLY A 8 -2.42 -6.11 -15.05
CA GLY A 8 -3.32 -5.66 -14.00
C GLY A 8 -2.66 -4.69 -13.04
N ILE A 9 -3.40 -4.38 -11.98
CA ILE A 9 -2.99 -3.42 -10.97
C ILE A 9 -2.52 -4.16 -9.72
N VAL A 10 -1.37 -3.76 -9.20
CA VAL A 10 -0.82 -4.25 -7.93
C VAL A 10 -0.78 -3.09 -6.95
N LEU A 11 -1.28 -3.31 -5.75
CA LEU A 11 -1.13 -2.41 -4.61
C LEU A 11 -0.09 -3.00 -3.67
N SER A 12 1.04 -2.33 -3.48
CA SER A 12 1.96 -2.66 -2.39
C SER A 12 1.78 -1.69 -1.24
N PHE A 13 1.84 -2.17 0.00
CA PHE A 13 1.77 -1.33 1.20
C PHE A 13 2.71 -1.88 2.28
N ASP A 14 3.05 -1.02 3.24
CA ASP A 14 3.91 -1.32 4.39
C ASP A 14 3.61 -0.30 5.51
N GLY A 15 3.80 -0.71 6.76
CA GLY A 15 3.57 0.07 7.96
C GLY A 15 4.65 -0.15 9.02
N ALA A 16 5.36 0.91 9.38
CA ALA A 16 6.34 0.88 10.46
C ALA A 16 5.82 1.62 11.69
N ALA A 17 6.08 1.08 12.88
CA ALA A 17 5.87 1.80 14.13
C ALA A 17 6.94 1.47 15.17
N LYS A 18 7.34 2.48 15.95
CA LYS A 18 8.26 2.33 17.07
C LYS A 18 7.48 2.08 18.36
N THR A 19 7.54 0.85 18.88
CA THR A 19 6.77 0.43 20.08
C THR A 19 6.96 1.34 21.29
N SER A 20 8.17 1.87 21.51
CA SER A 20 8.47 2.69 22.69
C SER A 20 7.85 4.09 22.67
N THR A 21 7.64 4.66 21.47
CA THR A 21 7.10 6.02 21.31
C THR A 21 5.71 6.03 20.69
N ARG A 22 5.26 4.88 20.16
CA ARG A 22 4.02 4.72 19.39
C ARG A 22 3.94 5.69 18.19
N GLN A 23 5.08 6.17 17.72
CA GLN A 23 5.18 6.92 16.48
C GLN A 23 5.38 5.94 15.34
N GLY A 24 4.65 6.14 14.25
CA GLY A 24 4.72 5.28 13.09
C GLY A 24 4.58 6.05 11.78
N SER A 25 4.60 5.29 10.71
CA SER A 25 4.38 5.75 9.36
C SER A 25 3.91 4.58 8.51
N CYS A 26 3.15 4.88 7.46
CA CYS A 26 2.79 3.86 6.48
C CYS A 26 2.91 4.43 5.07
N GLY A 27 2.99 3.54 4.08
CA GLY A 27 3.04 3.91 2.68
C GLY A 27 2.29 2.91 1.82
N CYS A 28 1.90 3.37 0.63
CA CYS A 28 1.29 2.53 -0.38
C CYS A 28 1.65 3.00 -1.79
N ILE A 29 1.79 2.06 -2.72
CA ILE A 29 2.10 2.31 -4.13
C ILE A 29 1.18 1.48 -5.01
N LEU A 30 0.62 2.12 -6.05
CA LEU A 30 -0.16 1.47 -7.08
C LEU A 30 0.70 1.28 -8.32
N TRP A 31 0.83 0.04 -8.78
CA TRP A 31 1.64 -0.35 -9.93
C TRP A 31 0.75 -0.85 -11.06
N GLU A 32 1.13 -0.55 -12.30
CA GLU A 32 0.57 -1.17 -13.51
C GLU A 32 1.57 -2.16 -14.09
N LEU A 33 1.16 -3.43 -14.21
CA LEU A 33 1.92 -4.50 -14.83
C LEU A 33 1.55 -4.69 -16.30
N PRO A 34 2.48 -5.20 -17.14
CA PRO A 34 3.79 -5.79 -16.78
C PRO A 34 4.91 -4.78 -16.61
N GLY A 35 4.70 -3.51 -16.95
CA GLY A 35 5.75 -2.49 -16.97
C GLY A 35 6.23 -2.02 -15.59
N TRP A 36 5.63 -2.49 -14.50
CA TRP A 36 5.86 -1.99 -13.14
C TRP A 36 5.81 -0.45 -13.07
N THR A 37 4.87 0.14 -13.80
CA THR A 37 4.74 1.60 -13.87
C THR A 37 4.04 2.09 -12.61
N ILE A 38 4.61 3.07 -11.93
CA ILE A 38 3.97 3.71 -10.77
C ILE A 38 2.81 4.56 -11.26
N LEU A 39 1.60 4.17 -10.91
CA LEU A 39 0.41 4.96 -11.15
C LEU A 39 0.25 6.05 -10.09
N ASP A 40 0.54 5.72 -8.83
CA ASP A 40 0.40 6.60 -7.67
C ASP A 40 1.19 6.07 -6.47
N ALA A 41 1.58 6.95 -5.56
CA ALA A 41 2.31 6.61 -4.34
C ALA A 41 2.02 7.63 -3.23
N GLN A 42 1.72 7.14 -2.03
CA GLN A 42 1.41 7.99 -0.87
C GLN A 42 2.13 7.48 0.38
N GLY A 43 2.47 8.41 1.28
CA GLY A 43 3.10 8.13 2.56
C GLY A 43 2.53 9.02 3.66
N PHE A 44 2.46 8.49 4.86
CA PHE A 44 1.77 9.11 6.00
C PHE A 44 2.60 8.97 7.27
N ILE A 45 2.60 10.02 8.09
CA ILE A 45 3.14 9.99 9.45
C ILE A 45 1.97 9.76 10.40
N LEU A 46 2.15 8.85 11.36
CA LEU A 46 1.12 8.39 12.28
C LEU A 46 1.57 8.58 13.72
N GLU A 47 0.63 8.95 14.58
CA GLU A 47 0.83 9.14 16.01
C GLU A 47 -0.03 8.15 16.80
N ASP A 48 0.51 7.68 17.93
CA ASP A 48 -0.16 6.76 18.86
C ASP A 48 -0.60 5.42 18.24
N VAL A 49 0.23 4.84 17.35
CA VAL A 49 -0.06 3.61 16.60
C VAL A 49 0.82 2.43 17.00
N THR A 50 0.29 1.21 16.83
CA THR A 50 1.07 -0.03 16.77
C THR A 50 1.55 -0.32 15.35
N VAL A 51 2.43 -1.32 15.17
CA VAL A 51 2.86 -1.77 13.82
C VAL A 51 1.63 -2.21 13.01
N ASN A 52 0.74 -2.99 13.61
CA ASN A 52 -0.48 -3.44 12.94
C ASN A 52 -1.37 -2.26 12.51
N ASP A 53 -1.48 -1.21 13.33
CA ASP A 53 -2.26 -0.02 12.97
C ASP A 53 -1.63 0.69 11.76
N ALA A 54 -0.30 0.77 11.70
CA ALA A 54 0.42 1.35 10.56
C ALA A 54 0.22 0.51 9.29
N GLU A 55 0.31 -0.82 9.36
CA GLU A 55 0.08 -1.72 8.22
C GLU A 55 -1.33 -1.56 7.64
N TYR A 56 -2.34 -1.63 8.50
CA TYR A 56 -3.73 -1.43 8.09
C TYR A 56 -3.96 -0.03 7.53
N CYS A 57 -3.30 1.00 8.07
CA CYS A 57 -3.37 2.35 7.53
C CYS A 57 -2.80 2.41 6.11
N GLY A 58 -1.66 1.76 5.86
CA GLY A 58 -1.07 1.65 4.52
C GLY A 58 -2.02 0.97 3.53
N LEU A 59 -2.58 -0.18 3.91
CA LEU A 59 -3.56 -0.91 3.09
C LEU A 59 -4.82 -0.08 2.80
N LEU A 60 -5.43 0.53 3.81
CA LEU A 60 -6.68 1.29 3.66
C LEU A 60 -6.50 2.53 2.78
N ASN A 61 -5.40 3.27 2.95
CA ASN A 61 -5.08 4.40 2.08
C ASN A 61 -4.82 3.93 0.65
N GLY A 62 -4.11 2.82 0.48
CA GLY A 62 -3.87 2.20 -0.81
C GLY A 62 -5.14 1.77 -1.54
N LEU A 63 -6.08 1.15 -0.83
CA LEU A 63 -7.39 0.77 -1.38
C LEU A 63 -8.24 1.99 -1.74
N SER A 64 -8.20 3.04 -0.92
CA SER A 64 -8.88 4.31 -1.21
C SER A 64 -8.32 4.96 -2.47
N MET A 65 -6.99 4.93 -2.63
CA MET A 65 -6.29 5.40 -3.82
C MET A 65 -6.67 4.61 -5.08
N ALA A 66 -6.74 3.28 -4.99
CA ALA A 66 -7.20 2.42 -6.08
C ALA A 66 -8.67 2.68 -6.44
N GLN A 67 -9.55 2.83 -5.43
CA GLN A 67 -10.96 3.15 -5.62
C GLN A 67 -11.16 4.50 -6.32
N ALA A 68 -10.43 5.54 -5.91
CA ALA A 68 -10.50 6.86 -6.52
C ALA A 68 -10.13 6.85 -8.02
N ARG A 69 -9.30 5.88 -8.44
CA ARG A 69 -8.92 5.66 -9.85
C ARG A 69 -9.87 4.73 -10.60
N GLY A 70 -10.90 4.22 -9.95
CA GLY A 70 -11.87 3.30 -10.56
C GLY A 70 -11.31 1.89 -10.80
N VAL A 71 -10.23 1.51 -10.10
CA VAL A 71 -9.69 0.14 -10.15
C VAL A 71 -10.71 -0.81 -9.52
N ARG A 72 -11.09 -1.86 -10.26
CA ARG A 72 -12.08 -2.87 -9.83
C ARG A 72 -11.44 -4.16 -9.35
N ASP A 73 -10.32 -4.53 -9.96
CA ASP A 73 -9.57 -5.74 -9.66
C ASP A 73 -8.11 -5.34 -9.39
N LEU A 74 -7.56 -5.77 -8.26
CA LEU A 74 -6.16 -5.54 -7.89
C LEU A 74 -5.62 -6.69 -7.05
N ILE A 75 -4.30 -6.78 -7.00
CA ILE A 75 -3.58 -7.67 -6.10
C ILE A 75 -2.92 -6.83 -5.01
N ALA A 76 -3.28 -7.05 -3.75
CA ALA A 76 -2.65 -6.39 -2.62
C ALA A 76 -1.47 -7.22 -2.10
N VAL A 77 -0.35 -6.57 -1.82
CA VAL A 77 0.88 -7.18 -1.32
C VAL A 77 1.41 -6.36 -0.15
N GLY A 78 1.52 -7.00 1.01
CA GLY A 78 2.31 -6.54 2.17
C GLY A 78 3.39 -7.58 2.49
N ASP A 79 4.23 -7.32 3.47
CA ASP A 79 5.30 -8.21 3.94
C ASP A 79 4.86 -9.24 5.00
#